data_AF-F8WYC9-F1
#
_entry.id   AF-F8WYC9-F1
#
_cell.length_a   1.000
_cell.length_b   1.000
_cell.length_c   1.000
_cell.angle_alpha   90.00
_cell.angle_beta   90.00
_cell.angle_gamma   90.00
#
_symmetry.space_group_name_H-M   'P 1'
#
loop_
_entity.id
_entity.type
_entity.pdbx_description
1 polymer ?
#
loop_
_entity_poly.entity_id
_entity_poly.type
_entity_poly.pdbx_seq_one_letter_code
_entity_poly.pdbx_strand_id
1 'polypeptide(L)'
;MKRQKLIQFLSLVAFVAIIATSCGKKTMPPLANSLFTTNPSPLELVGTKVPVTINGRFPAKWFEKSTTVVVTPVLKYAGGETLGTPYTYQGEKVAGNGIVVPYEAGSAITMKSEFDYIPAMKKSELFLRFDFHRGGKQVVGFGDVKIADGVVATQALANAGTSAPAVAPDAFQRIIKEAYDADIMFLIQRAELRSSELNSTNLNAWKELVKEADSNERKKVDVEISAYASPDGGFKLNDQLAEKREKNTTNYLTKEFKKNSIDTEINAKYTAQDWDGFQKLVQASSLQDKDLVLRVLSMYPDPETREKEIKNISVVYSDLAETILPKLRRSRLLANVEIIGKTDEELKNVAVSGNLGDLTVEELLYAANLNGVSKEKVYTFVTQKFPNDYRGWNNLGAYYYKNGQNSRAVQAFNKAAEVSSRAAEANMNLALVSLADGNTAKAEQLLGNAAGANSLGETMGLMYIQKGEYNRAAQSFGNTISNNAALAQILTKNYSRAQQILDAVPTKDATTYYLAAIVAARTNSASGVAGNLKSAIQNGISPAEIAKDIEFAKFLTNPDIKNMLF
;
A
#
# COMPACT_ATOMS: atom_id res chain seq x y z
N MET A 1 -51.11 14.88 1.29
CA MET A 1 -50.87 15.91 2.33
C MET A 1 -50.65 15.24 3.69
N LYS A 2 -49.46 15.47 4.26
CA LYS A 2 -48.98 15.37 5.66
C LYS A 2 -49.90 14.81 6.77
N ARG A 3 -49.35 13.86 7.56
CA ARG A 3 -49.07 13.89 9.04
C ARG A 3 -49.01 12.45 9.59
N GLN A 4 -47.86 11.86 9.93
CA GLN A 4 -47.08 11.97 11.19
C GLN A 4 -47.89 12.01 12.49
N LYS A 5 -47.74 10.97 13.33
CA LYS A 5 -47.41 10.97 14.79
C LYS A 5 -47.41 9.50 15.30
N LEU A 6 -46.25 8.97 15.69
CA LEU A 6 -45.74 8.90 17.07
C LEU A 6 -46.51 7.89 17.93
N ILE A 7 -46.13 6.60 17.84
CA ILE A 7 -46.56 5.57 18.79
C ILE A 7 -45.64 5.65 20.00
N GLN A 8 -46.14 6.24 21.09
CA GLN A 8 -45.52 6.22 22.40
C GLN A 8 -45.68 4.81 23.00
N PHE A 9 -44.55 4.20 23.35
CA PHE A 9 -44.50 2.99 24.17
C PHE A 9 -44.69 3.42 25.63
N LEU A 10 -45.92 3.30 26.14
CA LEU A 10 -46.20 3.43 27.58
C LEU A 10 -45.78 2.12 28.27
N SER A 11 -44.59 2.12 28.86
CA SER A 11 -44.18 1.07 29.80
C SER A 11 -44.82 1.37 31.16
N LEU A 12 -45.83 0.58 31.50
CA LEU A 12 -46.51 0.60 32.79
C LEU A 12 -45.51 0.32 33.93
N VAL A 13 -45.33 1.28 34.83
CA VAL A 13 -44.55 1.10 36.07
C VAL A 13 -45.37 0.25 37.03
N ALA A 14 -45.09 -1.05 37.09
CA ALA A 14 -45.66 -1.93 38.11
C ALA A 14 -44.87 -1.77 39.42
N PHE A 15 -45.46 -1.04 40.37
CA PHE A 15 -44.94 -0.90 41.74
C PHE A 15 -45.33 -2.15 42.54
N VAL A 16 -44.42 -3.13 42.63
CA VAL A 16 -44.63 -4.29 43.52
C VAL A 16 -44.20 -3.89 44.93
N ALA A 17 -45.18 -3.58 45.78
CA ALA A 17 -44.98 -3.39 47.20
C ALA A 17 -44.79 -4.75 47.89
N ILE A 18 -43.55 -5.12 48.21
CA ILE A 18 -43.25 -6.25 49.08
C ILE A 18 -43.26 -5.74 50.53
N ILE A 19 -44.31 -6.07 51.27
CA ILE A 19 -44.34 -5.92 52.74
C ILE A 19 -43.56 -7.11 53.32
N ALA A 20 -42.46 -6.83 54.00
CA ALA A 20 -41.67 -7.84 54.72
C ALA A 20 -41.74 -7.60 56.23
N THR A 21 -42.34 -8.54 56.96
CA THR A 21 -42.05 -8.79 58.37
C THR A 21 -41.19 -10.04 58.46
N SER A 22 -39.98 -9.91 59.01
CA SER A 22 -39.30 -10.90 59.87
C SER A 22 -37.79 -10.63 59.97
N CYS A 23 -37.30 -10.59 61.20
CA CYS A 23 -35.89 -10.50 61.56
C CYS A 23 -35.18 -11.84 61.34
N GLY A 24 -34.14 -11.84 60.50
CA GLY A 24 -33.21 -12.97 60.37
C GLY A 24 -32.40 -12.87 59.09
N LYS A 25 -31.15 -12.38 59.18
CA LYS A 25 -30.18 -12.20 58.07
C LYS A 25 -30.73 -11.40 56.87
N LYS A 26 -30.69 -10.07 56.96
CA LYS A 26 -30.99 -9.17 55.83
C LYS A 26 -29.97 -9.37 54.70
N THR A 27 -30.26 -10.26 53.76
CA THR A 27 -29.64 -10.28 52.44
C THR A 27 -30.07 -9.01 51.70
N MET A 28 -29.14 -8.36 51.00
CA MET A 28 -29.46 -7.14 50.23
C MET A 28 -30.47 -7.46 49.12
N PRO A 29 -31.53 -6.65 48.91
CA PRO A 29 -32.47 -6.88 47.82
C PRO A 29 -31.76 -6.82 46.46
N PRO A 30 -32.00 -7.78 45.55
CA PRO A 30 -31.43 -7.75 44.21
C PRO A 30 -31.78 -6.48 43.44
N LEU A 31 -30.83 -5.98 42.66
CA LEU A 31 -31.07 -4.87 41.74
C LEU A 31 -31.61 -5.39 40.40
N ALA A 32 -32.62 -4.72 39.86
CA ALA A 32 -33.14 -5.03 38.54
C ALA A 32 -32.13 -4.62 37.46
N ASN A 33 -32.02 -5.43 36.40
CA ASN A 33 -31.16 -5.12 35.24
C ASN A 33 -31.52 -3.78 34.57
N SER A 34 -32.80 -3.38 34.60
CA SER A 34 -33.32 -2.12 34.05
C SER A 34 -32.76 -0.86 34.73
N LEU A 35 -32.09 -1.01 35.88
CA LEU A 35 -31.38 0.08 36.55
C LEU A 35 -30.03 0.37 35.91
N PHE A 36 -29.59 -0.42 34.93
CA PHE A 36 -28.29 -0.33 34.29
C PHE A 36 -28.41 -0.23 32.78
N THR A 37 -27.51 0.52 32.18
CA THR A 37 -27.33 0.62 30.74
C THR A 37 -25.84 0.61 30.40
N THR A 38 -25.53 0.23 29.16
CA THR A 38 -24.15 0.17 28.67
C THR A 38 -24.00 1.00 27.39
N ASN A 39 -22.80 1.52 27.19
CA ASN A 39 -22.41 2.18 25.96
C ASN A 39 -20.98 1.72 25.59
N PRO A 40 -20.78 1.08 24.42
CA PRO A 40 -21.81 0.68 23.46
C PRO A 40 -22.74 -0.44 23.98
N SER A 41 -23.90 -0.62 23.35
CA SER A 41 -24.86 -1.72 23.59
C SER A 41 -25.45 -2.20 22.25
N PRO A 42 -25.16 -3.43 21.78
CA PRO A 42 -24.27 -4.43 22.38
C PRO A 42 -22.82 -3.94 22.51
N LEU A 43 -21.99 -4.66 23.27
CA LEU A 43 -20.58 -4.28 23.40
C LEU A 43 -19.87 -4.39 22.04
N GLU A 44 -18.78 -3.65 21.83
CA GLU A 44 -18.03 -3.66 20.57
C GLU A 44 -16.53 -3.86 20.81
N LEU A 45 -15.89 -4.64 19.95
CA LEU A 45 -14.44 -4.72 19.86
C LEU A 45 -13.89 -3.43 19.22
N VAL A 46 -12.94 -2.80 19.90
CA VAL A 46 -12.18 -1.63 19.42
C VAL A 46 -10.69 -1.91 19.61
N GLY A 47 -9.98 -2.05 18.50
CA GLY A 47 -8.61 -2.53 18.49
C GLY A 47 -8.52 -3.93 19.11
N THR A 48 -7.77 -4.09 20.20
CA THR A 48 -7.65 -5.37 20.93
C THR A 48 -8.53 -5.45 22.18
N LYS A 49 -9.38 -4.43 22.43
CA LYS A 49 -10.12 -4.27 23.68
C LYS A 49 -11.62 -4.13 23.46
N VAL A 50 -12.39 -4.47 24.47
CA VAL A 50 -13.84 -4.23 24.56
C VAL A 50 -14.07 -3.13 25.61
N PRO A 51 -14.03 -1.84 25.22
CA PRO A 51 -14.33 -0.75 26.14
C PRO A 51 -15.83 -0.69 26.44
N VAL A 52 -16.19 -0.43 27.69
CA VAL A 52 -17.59 -0.22 28.09
C VAL A 52 -17.71 0.88 29.13
N THR A 53 -18.70 1.76 28.92
CA THR A 53 -19.21 2.65 29.96
C THR A 53 -20.53 2.10 30.46
N ILE A 54 -20.60 1.80 31.76
CA ILE A 54 -21.78 1.28 32.44
C ILE A 54 -22.38 2.43 33.25
N ASN A 55 -23.62 2.79 32.95
CA ASN A 55 -24.39 3.73 33.74
C ASN A 55 -25.41 2.97 34.57
N GLY A 56 -25.60 3.38 35.82
CA GLY A 56 -26.56 2.74 36.70
C GLY A 56 -27.11 3.66 37.76
N ARG A 57 -27.94 3.11 38.63
CA ARG A 57 -28.45 3.82 39.80
C ARG A 57 -28.66 2.88 40.97
N PHE A 58 -28.14 3.28 42.13
CA PHE A 58 -28.62 2.76 43.41
C PHE A 58 -29.92 3.49 43.78
N PRO A 59 -31.03 2.76 43.99
CA PRO A 59 -32.31 3.38 44.34
C PRO A 59 -32.29 4.09 45.69
N ALA A 60 -33.21 5.03 45.86
CA ALA A 60 -33.55 5.60 47.16
C ALA A 60 -33.85 4.49 48.17
N LYS A 61 -33.33 4.65 49.39
CA LYS A 61 -33.50 3.76 50.55
C LYS A 61 -32.95 2.33 50.37
N TRP A 62 -32.19 2.09 49.31
CA TRP A 62 -31.58 0.78 49.05
C TRP A 62 -30.18 0.63 49.67
N PHE A 63 -29.32 1.64 49.52
CA PHE A 63 -27.92 1.56 49.94
C PHE A 63 -27.77 1.83 51.45
N GLU A 64 -27.59 0.78 52.25
CA GLU A 64 -27.51 0.91 53.70
C GLU A 64 -26.35 1.80 54.19
N LYS A 65 -26.63 2.62 55.21
CA LYS A 65 -25.69 3.63 55.73
C LYS A 65 -24.36 3.08 56.24
N SER A 66 -24.30 1.84 56.73
CA SER A 66 -23.10 1.23 57.33
C SER A 66 -22.45 0.13 56.48
N THR A 67 -22.78 0.11 55.18
CA THR A 67 -22.34 -0.93 54.24
C THR A 67 -21.39 -0.36 53.21
N THR A 68 -20.40 -1.14 52.80
CA THR A 68 -19.54 -0.90 51.63
C THR A 68 -19.88 -1.94 50.57
N VAL A 69 -19.90 -1.54 49.31
CA VAL A 69 -20.19 -2.41 48.17
C VAL A 69 -19.10 -2.22 47.13
N VAL A 70 -18.39 -3.30 46.81
CA VAL A 70 -17.49 -3.34 45.66
C VAL A 70 -18.28 -3.89 44.48
N VAL A 71 -18.36 -3.11 43.41
CA VAL A 71 -19.05 -3.49 42.17
C VAL A 71 -18.01 -3.78 41.11
N THR A 72 -17.99 -5.01 40.62
CA THR A 72 -17.02 -5.47 39.62
C THR A 72 -17.76 -5.83 38.33
N PRO A 73 -17.48 -5.16 37.20
CA PRO A 73 -17.93 -5.63 35.89
C PRO A 73 -17.31 -6.99 35.56
N VAL A 74 -18.11 -7.94 35.08
CA VAL A 74 -17.67 -9.31 34.76
C VAL A 74 -18.17 -9.69 33.38
N LEU A 75 -17.26 -9.91 32.44
CA LEU A 75 -17.59 -10.42 31.11
C LEU A 75 -17.51 -11.95 31.14
N LYS A 76 -18.64 -12.63 30.97
CA LYS A 76 -18.73 -14.09 30.99
C LYS A 76 -18.85 -14.65 29.58
N TYR A 77 -18.14 -15.73 29.30
CA TYR A 77 -18.12 -16.39 27.99
C TYR A 77 -17.85 -17.88 28.15
N ALA A 78 -17.93 -18.63 27.04
CA ALA A 78 -17.64 -20.05 27.07
C ALA A 78 -16.18 -20.30 27.50
N GLY A 79 -15.99 -21.02 28.61
CA GLY A 79 -14.67 -21.35 29.15
C GLY A 79 -14.16 -20.43 30.28
N GLY A 80 -14.90 -19.39 30.68
CA GLY A 80 -14.53 -18.60 31.85
C GLY A 80 -15.19 -17.22 31.96
N GLU A 81 -14.59 -16.39 32.81
CA GLU A 81 -14.97 -15.00 33.00
C GLU A 81 -13.72 -14.11 33.09
N THR A 82 -13.84 -12.86 32.65
CA THR A 82 -12.82 -11.81 32.82
C THR A 82 -13.39 -10.71 33.71
N LEU A 83 -12.62 -10.30 34.71
CA LEU A 83 -12.98 -9.23 35.63
C LEU A 83 -12.54 -7.87 35.07
N GLY A 84 -13.41 -6.88 35.17
CA GLY A 84 -13.13 -5.49 34.85
C GLY A 84 -12.66 -4.70 36.07
N THR A 85 -12.56 -3.38 35.91
CA THR A 85 -12.14 -2.48 37.00
C THR A 85 -13.22 -2.42 38.10
N PRO A 86 -12.90 -2.78 39.36
CA PRO A 86 -13.85 -2.72 40.47
C PRO A 86 -14.05 -1.27 40.97
N TYR A 87 -15.28 -0.95 41.38
CA TYR A 87 -15.65 0.36 41.94
C TYR A 87 -16.20 0.18 43.36
N THR A 88 -15.67 0.95 44.31
CA THR A 88 -16.12 0.88 45.71
C THR A 88 -17.08 2.01 46.04
N TYR A 89 -18.27 1.64 46.49
CA TYR A 89 -19.31 2.53 46.99
C TYR A 89 -19.50 2.32 48.49
N GLN A 90 -19.86 3.35 49.24
CA GLN A 90 -20.02 3.26 50.68
C GLN A 90 -21.22 4.07 51.19
N GLY A 91 -21.80 3.61 52.29
CA GLY A 91 -22.88 4.32 52.97
C GLY A 91 -22.35 5.47 53.82
N GLU A 92 -23.24 6.41 54.15
CA GLU A 92 -22.93 7.66 54.85
C GLU A 92 -22.26 7.50 56.24
N LYS A 93 -22.36 6.32 56.87
CA LYS A 93 -21.76 6.01 58.18
C LYS A 93 -20.48 5.17 58.08
N VAL A 94 -20.00 4.88 56.88
CA VAL A 94 -18.73 4.18 56.67
C VAL A 94 -17.61 5.22 56.57
N ALA A 95 -16.58 5.07 57.41
CA ALA A 95 -15.33 5.80 57.23
C ALA A 95 -14.48 5.08 56.17
N GLY A 96 -14.21 5.75 55.05
CA GLY A 96 -13.45 5.18 53.93
C GLY A 96 -13.38 6.10 52.72
N ASN A 97 -12.67 5.66 51.67
CA ASN A 97 -12.43 6.42 50.44
C ASN A 97 -13.38 6.03 49.28
N GLY A 98 -14.42 5.23 49.57
CA GLY A 98 -15.42 4.85 48.59
C GLY A 98 -16.36 6.00 48.22
N ILE A 99 -17.04 5.87 47.08
CA ILE A 99 -18.03 6.85 46.62
C ILE A 99 -19.25 6.78 47.56
N VAL A 100 -19.55 7.87 48.26
CA VAL A 100 -20.67 7.92 49.21
C VAL A 100 -22.01 7.90 48.48
N VAL A 101 -22.90 6.97 48.84
CA VAL A 101 -24.26 6.87 48.32
C VAL A 101 -25.25 7.31 49.40
N PRO A 102 -25.98 8.43 49.21
CA PRO A 102 -26.97 8.91 50.16
C PRO A 102 -28.12 7.89 50.33
N TYR A 103 -28.46 7.55 51.57
CA TYR A 103 -29.51 6.55 51.83
C TYR A 103 -30.87 7.03 51.31
N GLU A 104 -31.27 8.26 51.57
CA GLU A 104 -32.63 8.74 51.23
C GLU A 104 -32.84 8.90 49.72
N ALA A 105 -31.84 9.40 49.00
CA ALA A 105 -31.97 9.71 47.57
C ALA A 105 -31.42 8.61 46.64
N GLY A 106 -30.53 7.75 47.14
CA GLY A 106 -29.70 6.90 46.30
C GLY A 106 -28.67 7.70 45.51
N SER A 107 -28.06 7.09 44.49
CA SER A 107 -27.11 7.78 43.61
C SER A 107 -27.12 7.18 42.20
N ALA A 108 -26.97 8.04 41.20
CA ALA A 108 -26.53 7.60 39.89
C ALA A 108 -25.06 7.17 39.96
N ILE A 109 -24.67 6.21 39.14
CA ILE A 109 -23.31 5.69 39.08
C ILE A 109 -22.87 5.53 37.63
N THR A 110 -21.57 5.74 37.40
CA THR A 110 -20.94 5.51 36.10
C THR A 110 -19.63 4.77 36.34
N MET A 111 -19.45 3.66 35.65
CA MET A 111 -18.24 2.83 35.71
C MET A 111 -17.67 2.70 34.31
N LYS A 112 -16.37 2.91 34.17
CA LYS A 112 -15.62 2.65 32.93
C LYS A 112 -14.78 1.40 33.14
N SER A 113 -14.87 0.47 32.20
CA SER A 113 -14.08 -0.75 32.18
C SER A 113 -13.65 -1.06 30.74
N GLU A 114 -12.59 -1.83 30.61
CA GLU A 114 -12.14 -2.41 29.34
C GLU A 114 -11.74 -3.86 29.59
N PHE A 115 -11.93 -4.71 28.58
CA PHE A 115 -11.55 -6.12 28.61
C PHE A 115 -10.66 -6.43 27.41
N ASP A 116 -9.55 -7.14 27.61
CA ASP A 116 -8.75 -7.63 26.50
C ASP A 116 -9.52 -8.73 25.76
N TYR A 117 -9.70 -8.57 24.45
CA TYR A 117 -10.57 -9.45 23.67
C TYR A 117 -9.91 -10.79 23.40
N ILE A 118 -10.68 -11.86 23.57
CA ILE A 118 -10.36 -13.19 23.06
C ILE A 118 -11.51 -13.74 22.22
N PRO A 119 -11.27 -14.65 21.26
CA PRO A 119 -12.32 -15.17 20.37
C PRO A 119 -13.56 -15.75 21.08
N ALA A 120 -13.39 -16.35 22.26
CA ALA A 120 -14.50 -16.89 23.04
C ALA A 120 -15.53 -15.83 23.46
N MET A 121 -15.12 -14.55 23.56
CA MET A 121 -15.99 -13.44 23.94
C MET A 121 -17.02 -13.07 22.86
N LYS A 122 -16.89 -13.59 21.62
CA LYS A 122 -17.89 -13.40 20.55
C LYS A 122 -19.31 -13.79 21.01
N LYS A 123 -19.41 -14.84 21.84
CA LYS A 123 -20.63 -15.18 22.61
C LYS A 123 -20.37 -14.95 24.09
N SER A 124 -20.73 -13.77 24.56
CA SER A 124 -20.54 -13.35 25.94
C SER A 124 -21.75 -12.58 26.47
N GLU A 125 -21.74 -12.35 27.78
CA GLU A 125 -22.73 -11.55 28.49
C GLU A 125 -21.99 -10.73 29.56
N LEU A 126 -22.35 -9.46 29.72
CA LEU A 126 -21.76 -8.59 30.74
C LEU A 126 -22.63 -8.58 31.98
N PHE A 127 -22.00 -8.77 33.12
CA PHE A 127 -22.61 -8.76 34.44
C PHE A 127 -21.99 -7.72 35.37
N LEU A 128 -22.72 -7.38 36.43
CA LEU A 128 -22.18 -6.70 37.61
C LEU A 128 -22.20 -7.67 38.78
N ARG A 129 -21.04 -7.90 39.38
CA ARG A 129 -20.85 -8.62 40.65
C ARG A 129 -20.79 -7.63 41.79
N PHE A 130 -21.47 -7.94 42.90
CA PHE A 130 -21.58 -7.05 44.05
C PHE A 130 -21.06 -7.75 45.31
N ASP A 131 -19.96 -7.24 45.86
CA ASP A 131 -19.37 -7.73 47.11
C ASP A 131 -19.68 -6.78 48.26
N PHE A 132 -20.59 -7.22 49.13
CA PHE A 132 -21.09 -6.43 50.25
C PHE A 132 -20.25 -6.65 51.50
N HIS A 133 -19.92 -5.56 52.20
CA HIS A 133 -19.17 -5.57 53.44
C HIS A 133 -19.86 -4.70 54.49
N ARG A 134 -20.02 -5.21 55.72
CA ARG A 134 -20.58 -4.47 56.86
C ARG A 134 -19.67 -4.64 58.07
N GLY A 135 -19.22 -3.54 58.65
CA GLY A 135 -18.27 -3.57 59.78
C GLY A 135 -16.97 -4.34 59.47
N GLY A 136 -16.47 -4.23 58.23
CA GLY A 136 -15.24 -4.91 57.77
C GLY A 136 -15.39 -6.39 57.42
N LYS A 137 -16.58 -7.00 57.56
CA LYS A 137 -16.84 -8.40 57.20
C LYS A 137 -17.69 -8.49 55.94
N GLN A 138 -17.37 -9.44 55.06
CA GLN A 138 -18.19 -9.75 53.90
C GLN A 138 -19.57 -10.27 54.36
N VAL A 139 -20.63 -9.83 53.71
CA VAL A 139 -22.01 -10.26 53.97
C VAL A 139 -22.62 -10.85 52.70
N VAL A 140 -23.52 -11.81 52.88
CA VAL A 140 -24.19 -12.49 51.76
C VAL A 140 -25.08 -11.51 51.00
N GLY A 141 -24.79 -11.35 49.71
CA GLY A 141 -25.55 -10.53 48.77
C GLY A 141 -26.46 -11.34 47.86
N PHE A 142 -26.70 -10.81 46.66
CA PHE A 142 -27.36 -11.49 45.55
C PHE A 142 -26.34 -11.84 44.45
N GLY A 143 -26.75 -12.70 43.51
CA GLY A 143 -25.90 -13.11 42.40
C GLY A 143 -25.63 -12.00 41.37
N ASP A 144 -24.77 -12.30 40.41
CA ASP A 144 -24.39 -11.37 39.36
C ASP A 144 -25.60 -10.87 38.54
N VAL A 145 -25.68 -9.57 38.28
CA VAL A 145 -26.77 -8.94 37.51
C VAL A 145 -26.34 -8.79 36.07
N LYS A 146 -27.00 -9.45 35.13
CA LYS A 146 -26.77 -9.28 33.68
C LYS A 146 -27.20 -7.89 33.23
N ILE A 147 -26.33 -7.16 32.54
CA ILE A 147 -26.56 -5.78 32.10
C ILE A 147 -26.35 -5.53 30.60
N ALA A 148 -25.69 -6.44 29.87
CA ALA A 148 -25.58 -6.34 28.41
C ALA A 148 -25.34 -7.70 27.77
N ASP A 149 -25.65 -7.79 26.47
CA ASP A 149 -25.46 -8.95 25.63
C ASP A 149 -24.28 -8.77 24.66
N GLY A 150 -23.43 -9.80 24.59
CA GLY A 150 -22.46 -10.06 23.53
C GLY A 150 -21.42 -9.00 23.25
N VAL A 151 -20.52 -9.35 22.33
CA VAL A 151 -19.51 -8.46 21.76
C VAL A 151 -19.61 -8.54 20.24
N VAL A 152 -19.90 -7.41 19.60
CA VAL A 152 -19.76 -7.24 18.15
C VAL A 152 -18.26 -7.24 17.85
N ALA A 153 -17.79 -8.34 17.29
CA ALA A 153 -16.37 -8.59 17.00
C ALA A 153 -16.05 -8.53 15.50
N THR A 154 -16.80 -7.76 14.70
CA THR A 154 -16.62 -7.60 13.25
C THR A 154 -15.17 -7.30 12.88
N GLN A 155 -14.50 -6.48 13.69
CA GLN A 155 -13.11 -6.09 13.49
C GLN A 155 -12.16 -7.30 13.48
N ALA A 156 -12.47 -8.36 14.23
CA ALA A 156 -11.66 -9.58 14.28
C ALA A 156 -11.68 -10.39 12.97
N LEU A 157 -12.49 -9.99 11.98
CA LEU A 157 -12.46 -10.54 10.63
C LEU A 157 -11.28 -9.99 9.79
N ALA A 158 -10.57 -8.98 10.29
CA ALA A 158 -9.38 -8.46 9.63
C ALA A 158 -8.28 -9.52 9.62
N ASN A 159 -7.74 -9.83 8.44
CA ASN A 159 -6.81 -10.93 8.28
C ASN A 159 -5.59 -10.53 7.44
N ALA A 160 -4.40 -10.54 8.07
CA ALA A 160 -3.13 -10.30 7.38
C ALA A 160 -2.82 -11.39 6.36
N GLY A 161 -3.17 -12.64 6.65
CA GLY A 161 -2.90 -13.81 5.80
C GLY A 161 -3.59 -13.75 4.44
N THR A 162 -4.67 -12.98 4.30
CA THR A 162 -5.36 -12.77 3.03
C THR A 162 -4.85 -11.57 2.23
N SER A 163 -3.96 -10.75 2.82
CA SER A 163 -3.37 -9.59 2.14
C SER A 163 -2.19 -10.03 1.26
N ALA A 164 -2.05 -9.37 0.11
CA ALA A 164 -0.99 -9.69 -0.83
C ALA A 164 0.37 -9.16 -0.33
N PRO A 165 1.41 -10.00 -0.22
CA PRO A 165 2.75 -9.53 0.10
C PRO A 165 3.31 -8.68 -1.06
N ALA A 166 4.20 -7.74 -0.74
CA ALA A 166 4.96 -7.01 -1.73
C ALA A 166 5.95 -7.92 -2.45
N VAL A 167 6.01 -7.76 -3.77
CA VAL A 167 7.04 -8.34 -4.63
C VAL A 167 7.92 -7.19 -5.08
N ALA A 168 9.23 -7.34 -4.89
CA ALA A 168 10.19 -6.38 -5.41
C ALA A 168 10.27 -6.56 -6.93
N PRO A 169 10.03 -5.49 -7.72
CA PRO A 169 9.92 -5.60 -9.16
C PRO A 169 11.26 -5.93 -9.80
N ASP A 170 11.19 -6.55 -10.98
CA ASP A 170 12.31 -6.53 -11.92
C ASP A 170 12.40 -5.16 -12.61
N ALA A 171 13.56 -4.91 -13.21
CA ALA A 171 13.84 -3.80 -14.11
C ALA A 171 14.02 -4.31 -15.55
N PHE A 172 13.37 -5.43 -15.93
CA PHE A 172 13.53 -6.01 -17.25
C PHE A 172 12.95 -5.07 -18.31
N GLN A 173 13.79 -4.72 -19.28
CA GLN A 173 13.39 -3.98 -20.47
C GLN A 173 13.57 -4.88 -21.68
N ARG A 174 12.49 -5.10 -22.43
CA ARG A 174 12.55 -5.93 -23.63
C ARG A 174 13.29 -5.24 -24.78
N ILE A 175 13.27 -3.91 -24.81
CA ILE A 175 13.98 -3.12 -25.80
C ILE A 175 14.84 -2.13 -25.03
N ILE A 176 16.16 -2.26 -25.16
CA ILE A 176 17.14 -1.31 -24.62
C ILE A 176 17.59 -0.43 -25.78
N LYS A 177 17.49 0.89 -25.62
CA LYS A 177 17.88 1.85 -26.63
C LYS A 177 19.22 2.46 -26.27
N GLU A 178 20.17 2.36 -27.18
CA GLU A 178 21.50 2.94 -27.05
C GLU A 178 21.75 3.87 -28.23
N ALA A 179 22.54 4.92 -28.02
CA ALA A 179 22.86 5.88 -29.06
C ALA A 179 24.36 6.15 -29.05
N TYR A 180 24.99 5.99 -30.22
CA TYR A 180 26.43 6.12 -30.40
C TYR A 180 26.72 7.17 -31.47
N ASP A 181 27.55 8.16 -31.14
CA ASP A 181 27.86 9.24 -32.07
C ASP A 181 29.30 9.26 -32.59
N ALA A 182 29.44 9.76 -33.81
CA ALA A 182 30.71 10.10 -34.44
C ALA A 182 30.57 11.38 -35.25
N ASP A 183 31.65 12.14 -35.38
CA ASP A 183 31.66 13.39 -36.13
C ASP A 183 32.59 13.28 -37.35
N ILE A 184 32.18 13.89 -38.46
CA ILE A 184 33.05 14.16 -39.62
C ILE A 184 33.29 15.66 -39.69
N MET A 185 34.54 16.11 -39.54
CA MET A 185 34.87 17.53 -39.45
C MET A 185 35.20 18.16 -40.82
N PHE A 186 34.64 19.34 -41.08
CA PHE A 186 34.86 20.12 -42.29
C PHE A 186 35.77 21.32 -42.04
N LEU A 187 36.55 21.68 -43.07
CA LEU A 187 37.30 22.93 -43.09
C LEU A 187 36.34 24.13 -43.24
N ILE A 188 36.84 25.32 -42.88
CA ILE A 188 36.09 26.57 -43.03
C ILE A 188 35.62 26.76 -44.48
N GLN A 189 34.34 27.11 -44.64
CA GLN A 189 33.69 27.35 -45.94
C GLN A 189 33.83 26.22 -46.98
N ARG A 190 34.09 24.99 -46.52
CA ARG A 190 34.22 23.79 -47.37
C ARG A 190 33.19 22.74 -47.02
N ALA A 191 32.82 21.91 -48.00
CA ALA A 191 31.88 20.80 -47.82
C ALA A 191 32.47 19.45 -48.22
N GLU A 192 33.72 19.43 -48.70
CA GLU A 192 34.40 18.22 -49.14
C GLU A 192 34.80 17.35 -47.95
N LEU A 193 34.56 16.04 -48.06
CA LEU A 193 35.02 15.04 -47.11
C LEU A 193 36.54 14.85 -47.26
N ARG A 194 37.25 14.72 -46.14
CA ARG A 194 38.71 14.56 -46.11
C ARG A 194 39.08 13.17 -45.65
N SER A 195 40.08 12.57 -46.30
CA SER A 195 40.55 11.21 -45.95
C SER A 195 40.98 11.06 -44.49
N SER A 196 41.48 12.12 -43.86
CA SER A 196 41.83 12.11 -42.43
C SER A 196 40.62 11.91 -41.51
N GLU A 197 39.46 12.43 -41.91
CA GLU A 197 38.20 12.29 -41.16
C GLU A 197 37.57 10.93 -41.43
N LEU A 198 37.55 10.54 -42.71
CA LEU A 198 36.93 9.29 -43.18
C LEU A 198 37.64 8.03 -42.64
N ASN A 199 38.93 8.16 -42.31
CA ASN A 199 39.75 7.09 -41.75
C ASN A 199 40.08 7.32 -40.26
N SER A 200 39.39 8.24 -39.58
CA SER A 200 39.59 8.47 -38.16
C SER A 200 39.23 7.23 -37.34
N THR A 201 39.91 7.01 -36.21
CA THR A 201 39.65 5.89 -35.32
C THR A 201 38.21 5.87 -34.84
N ASN A 202 37.65 7.03 -34.49
CA ASN A 202 36.28 7.15 -33.99
C ASN A 202 35.24 6.78 -35.06
N LEU A 203 35.38 7.29 -36.29
CA LEU A 203 34.45 6.97 -37.37
C LEU A 203 34.54 5.49 -37.76
N ASN A 204 35.75 4.92 -37.77
CA ASN A 204 35.91 3.49 -38.05
C ASN A 204 35.26 2.63 -36.96
N ALA A 205 35.46 2.94 -35.67
CA ALA A 205 34.80 2.23 -34.57
C ALA A 205 33.26 2.34 -34.66
N TRP A 206 32.75 3.52 -35.01
CA TRP A 206 31.30 3.74 -35.20
C TRP A 206 30.75 2.91 -36.38
N LYS A 207 31.47 2.85 -37.52
CA LYS A 207 31.06 2.02 -38.67
C LYS A 207 31.03 0.53 -38.32
N GLU A 208 32.03 0.03 -37.59
CA GLU A 208 32.05 -1.37 -37.14
C GLU A 208 30.90 -1.67 -36.16
N LEU A 209 30.55 -0.71 -35.29
CA LEU A 209 29.39 -0.83 -34.40
C LEU A 209 28.08 -0.93 -35.19
N VAL A 210 27.87 -0.05 -36.16
CA VAL A 210 26.67 -0.09 -37.03
C VAL A 210 26.60 -1.43 -37.76
N LYS A 211 27.72 -1.91 -38.29
CA LYS A 211 27.80 -3.21 -38.98
C LYS A 211 27.48 -4.38 -38.07
N GLU A 212 28.04 -4.42 -36.86
CA GLU A 212 27.75 -5.46 -35.89
C GLU A 212 26.26 -5.45 -35.51
N ALA A 213 25.70 -4.27 -35.25
CA ALA A 213 24.30 -4.13 -34.88
C ALA A 213 23.35 -4.57 -36.01
N ASP A 214 23.65 -4.21 -37.27
CA ASP A 214 22.87 -4.63 -38.43
C ASP A 214 22.92 -6.15 -38.68
N SER A 215 24.09 -6.75 -38.44
CA SER A 215 24.29 -8.20 -38.62
C SER A 215 23.69 -9.06 -37.49
N ASN A 216 23.24 -8.45 -36.40
CA ASN A 216 22.80 -9.14 -35.20
C ASN A 216 21.27 -9.21 -35.17
N GLU A 217 20.71 -10.43 -35.21
CA GLU A 217 19.25 -10.67 -35.21
C GLU A 217 18.51 -10.09 -33.99
N ARG A 218 19.25 -9.77 -32.92
CA ARG A 218 18.73 -9.20 -31.67
C ARG A 218 19.00 -7.71 -31.55
N LYS A 219 19.47 -7.06 -32.60
CA LYS A 219 19.64 -5.62 -32.66
C LYS A 219 18.92 -5.07 -33.88
N LYS A 220 18.45 -3.83 -33.75
CA LYS A 220 18.07 -3.00 -34.89
C LYS A 220 18.87 -1.73 -34.80
N VAL A 221 19.42 -1.29 -35.92
CA VAL A 221 20.14 -0.03 -35.99
C VAL A 221 19.45 0.87 -37.00
N ASP A 222 19.32 2.14 -36.65
CA ASP A 222 19.02 3.23 -37.56
C ASP A 222 20.10 4.31 -37.44
N VAL A 223 20.38 4.98 -38.55
CA VAL A 223 21.43 5.99 -38.63
C VAL A 223 20.81 7.36 -38.90
N GLU A 224 21.13 8.34 -38.05
CA GLU A 224 20.78 9.74 -38.26
C GLU A 224 22.02 10.56 -38.62
N ILE A 225 21.93 11.39 -39.65
CA ILE A 225 22.93 12.36 -40.06
C ILE A 225 22.37 13.75 -39.78
N SER A 226 23.10 14.54 -38.99
CA SER A 226 22.83 15.96 -38.79
C SER A 226 24.03 16.78 -39.23
N ALA A 227 23.94 17.45 -40.38
CA ALA A 227 25.03 18.29 -40.89
C ALA A 227 24.86 19.76 -40.55
N TYR A 228 25.97 20.41 -40.22
CA TYR A 228 26.00 21.77 -39.72
C TYR A 228 27.03 22.64 -40.43
N ALA A 229 26.76 23.95 -40.51
CA ALA A 229 27.80 24.96 -40.68
C ALA A 229 28.01 25.76 -39.40
N SER A 230 29.23 26.28 -39.24
CA SER A 230 29.59 27.16 -38.13
C SER A 230 28.95 28.53 -38.32
N PRO A 231 28.51 29.22 -37.27
CA PRO A 231 27.91 30.55 -37.37
C PRO A 231 28.96 31.66 -37.61
N ASP A 232 29.68 31.60 -38.73
CA ASP A 232 30.76 32.52 -39.10
C ASP A 232 30.77 33.00 -40.56
N GLY A 233 29.92 32.43 -41.42
CA GLY A 233 29.85 32.74 -42.86
C GLY A 233 28.60 33.52 -43.32
N GLY A 234 27.70 33.89 -42.40
CA GLY A 234 26.36 34.41 -42.74
C GLY A 234 25.37 33.31 -43.16
N PHE A 235 24.08 33.55 -42.94
CA PHE A 235 23.03 32.53 -43.05
C PHE A 235 22.98 31.85 -44.43
N LYS A 236 22.91 32.63 -45.52
CA LYS A 236 22.78 32.09 -46.89
C LYS A 236 23.92 31.17 -47.30
N LEU A 237 25.16 31.53 -46.94
CA LEU A 237 26.33 30.69 -47.24
C LEU A 237 26.31 29.41 -46.40
N ASN A 238 26.00 29.56 -45.12
CA ASN A 238 25.98 28.45 -44.17
C ASN A 238 24.88 27.44 -44.47
N ASP A 239 23.72 27.89 -44.92
CA ASP A 239 22.61 27.05 -45.37
C ASP A 239 23.04 26.15 -46.54
N GLN A 240 23.63 26.75 -47.58
CA GLN A 240 24.18 26.01 -48.72
C GLN A 240 25.32 25.06 -48.35
N LEU A 241 26.17 25.45 -47.40
CA LEU A 241 27.26 24.59 -46.91
C LEU A 241 26.72 23.41 -46.12
N ALA A 242 25.78 23.62 -45.21
CA ALA A 242 25.18 22.56 -44.41
C ALA A 242 24.43 21.55 -45.30
N GLU A 243 23.67 22.02 -46.29
CA GLU A 243 23.01 21.17 -47.28
C GLU A 243 24.02 20.33 -48.08
N LYS A 244 25.11 20.95 -48.58
CA LYS A 244 26.15 20.21 -49.32
C LYS A 244 26.87 19.19 -48.44
N ARG A 245 27.14 19.51 -47.17
CA ARG A 245 27.80 18.62 -46.21
C ARG A 245 26.93 17.41 -45.90
N GLU A 246 25.62 17.61 -45.70
CA GLU A 246 24.65 16.53 -45.58
C GLU A 246 24.71 15.62 -46.81
N LYS A 247 24.49 16.17 -48.01
CA LYS A 247 24.51 15.39 -49.27
C LYS A 247 25.81 14.62 -49.46
N ASN A 248 26.96 15.23 -49.19
CA ASN A 248 28.26 14.57 -49.32
C ASN A 248 28.42 13.43 -48.30
N THR A 249 27.99 13.65 -47.06
CA THR A 249 28.06 12.67 -45.98
C THR A 249 27.13 11.49 -46.25
N THR A 250 25.88 11.76 -46.62
CA THR A 250 24.88 10.74 -46.99
C THR A 250 25.38 9.90 -48.15
N ASN A 251 25.85 10.53 -49.23
CA ASN A 251 26.40 9.81 -50.39
C ASN A 251 27.61 8.93 -50.05
N TYR A 252 28.47 9.38 -49.13
CA TYR A 252 29.60 8.58 -48.65
C TYR A 252 29.12 7.37 -47.83
N LEU A 253 28.24 7.59 -46.84
CA LEU A 253 27.75 6.52 -45.97
C LEU A 253 26.92 5.49 -46.73
N THR A 254 26.06 5.91 -47.66
CA THR A 254 25.30 4.97 -48.52
C THR A 254 26.24 4.06 -49.32
N LYS A 255 27.35 4.59 -49.85
CA LYS A 255 28.34 3.78 -50.58
C LYS A 255 29.11 2.85 -49.65
N GLU A 256 29.52 3.33 -48.49
CA GLU A 256 30.23 2.51 -47.50
C GLU A 256 29.34 1.40 -46.94
N PHE A 257 28.08 1.69 -46.62
CA PHE A 257 27.12 0.70 -46.12
C PHE A 257 26.84 -0.36 -47.18
N LYS A 258 26.60 0.04 -48.43
CA LYS A 258 26.46 -0.91 -49.55
C LYS A 258 27.70 -1.77 -49.76
N LYS A 259 28.91 -1.21 -49.62
CA LYS A 259 30.17 -1.94 -49.75
C LYS A 259 30.36 -2.96 -48.62
N ASN A 260 29.87 -2.66 -47.43
CA ASN A 260 29.99 -3.51 -46.24
C ASN A 260 28.75 -4.38 -45.98
N SER A 261 27.80 -4.41 -46.93
CA SER A 261 26.53 -5.14 -46.84
C SER A 261 25.71 -4.78 -45.59
N ILE A 262 25.70 -3.50 -45.22
CA ILE A 262 24.89 -2.96 -44.13
C ILE A 262 23.57 -2.47 -44.71
N ASP A 263 22.44 -2.97 -44.21
CA ASP A 263 21.08 -2.64 -44.69
C ASP A 263 20.26 -1.94 -43.60
N THR A 264 20.64 -0.69 -43.31
CA THR A 264 20.00 0.17 -42.31
C THR A 264 19.44 1.45 -42.93
N GLU A 265 18.39 2.00 -42.32
CA GLU A 265 17.81 3.27 -42.71
C GLU A 265 18.74 4.43 -42.35
N ILE A 266 18.96 5.32 -43.32
CA ILE A 266 19.72 6.57 -43.12
C ILE A 266 18.76 7.74 -43.20
N ASN A 267 18.54 8.38 -42.06
CA ASN A 267 17.77 9.60 -41.93
C ASN A 267 18.71 10.80 -41.90
N ALA A 268 18.57 11.75 -42.82
CA ALA A 268 19.49 12.87 -42.92
C ALA A 268 18.77 14.22 -42.85
N LYS A 269 19.37 15.15 -42.11
CA LYS A 269 18.95 16.54 -42.02
C LYS A 269 20.15 17.47 -41.94
N TYR A 270 19.93 18.73 -42.27
CA TYR A 270 20.94 19.76 -42.09
C TYR A 270 20.37 20.96 -41.33
N THR A 271 21.26 21.74 -40.72
CA THR A 271 20.93 22.99 -40.05
C THR A 271 21.99 24.01 -40.42
N ALA A 272 21.57 25.14 -40.97
CA ALA A 272 22.47 26.18 -41.45
C ALA A 272 23.48 26.60 -40.37
N GLN A 273 23.03 26.85 -39.14
CA GLN A 273 23.87 27.31 -38.04
C GLN A 273 23.50 26.58 -36.74
N ASP A 274 24.42 25.80 -36.19
CA ASP A 274 24.24 25.08 -34.91
C ASP A 274 24.41 26.02 -33.71
N TRP A 275 23.44 26.90 -33.49
CA TRP A 275 23.46 27.85 -32.39
C TRP A 275 23.36 27.18 -31.01
N ASP A 276 22.62 26.08 -30.90
CA ASP A 276 22.49 25.31 -29.67
C ASP A 276 23.80 24.61 -29.32
N GLY A 277 24.46 23.99 -30.29
CA GLY A 277 25.79 23.42 -30.14
C GLY A 277 26.84 24.47 -29.82
N PHE A 278 26.77 25.65 -30.45
CA PHE A 278 27.65 26.78 -30.14
C PHE A 278 27.51 27.20 -28.68
N GLN A 279 26.29 27.38 -28.20
CA GLN A 279 26.03 27.72 -26.80
C GLN A 279 26.61 26.67 -25.83
N LYS A 280 26.35 25.37 -26.07
CA LYS A 280 26.86 24.28 -25.22
C LYS A 280 28.38 24.25 -25.18
N LEU A 281 29.05 24.41 -26.33
CA LEU A 281 30.50 24.44 -26.42
C LEU A 281 31.10 25.65 -25.69
N VAL A 282 30.48 26.84 -25.82
CA VAL A 282 30.90 28.04 -25.09
C VAL A 282 30.74 27.85 -23.59
N GLN A 283 29.60 27.33 -23.12
CA GLN A 283 29.36 27.05 -21.69
C GLN A 283 30.42 26.14 -21.08
N ALA A 284 30.77 25.06 -21.79
CA ALA A 284 31.76 24.06 -21.36
C ALA A 284 33.22 24.54 -21.51
N SER A 285 33.47 25.66 -22.20
CA SER A 285 34.82 26.15 -22.46
C SER A 285 35.44 26.90 -21.27
N SER A 286 36.75 27.10 -21.35
CA SER A 286 37.55 27.95 -20.46
C SER A 286 37.82 29.35 -21.04
N LEU A 287 36.98 29.83 -21.98
CA LEU A 287 37.14 31.15 -22.58
C LEU A 287 37.01 32.25 -21.52
N GLN A 288 37.91 33.23 -21.57
CA GLN A 288 38.05 34.29 -20.56
C GLN A 288 36.75 35.08 -20.36
N ASP A 289 36.05 35.42 -21.45
CA ASP A 289 34.82 36.21 -21.43
C ASP A 289 33.60 35.43 -21.96
N LYS A 290 33.50 34.13 -21.65
CA LYS A 290 32.39 33.29 -22.14
C LYS A 290 30.99 33.81 -21.77
N ASP A 291 30.85 34.43 -20.60
CA ASP A 291 29.57 34.98 -20.13
C ASP A 291 29.06 36.13 -21.00
N LEU A 292 29.96 36.89 -21.63
CA LEU A 292 29.59 37.93 -22.59
C LEU A 292 28.98 37.30 -23.85
N VAL A 293 29.60 36.24 -24.36
CA VAL A 293 29.10 35.49 -25.54
C VAL A 293 27.73 34.87 -25.24
N LEU A 294 27.56 34.26 -24.06
CA LEU A 294 26.29 33.67 -23.63
C LEU A 294 25.19 34.73 -23.46
N ARG A 295 25.55 35.94 -22.99
CA ARG A 295 24.61 37.06 -22.92
C ARG A 295 24.16 37.52 -24.30
N VAL A 296 25.08 37.63 -25.27
CA VAL A 296 24.74 37.98 -26.66
C VAL A 296 23.81 36.94 -27.27
N LEU A 297 24.06 35.65 -27.05
CA LEU A 297 23.18 34.55 -27.49
C LEU A 297 21.76 34.69 -26.93
N SER A 298 21.63 35.06 -25.66
CA SER A 298 20.32 35.28 -25.01
C SER A 298 19.63 36.57 -25.44
N MET A 299 20.38 37.63 -25.71
CA MET A 299 19.83 38.97 -25.96
C MET A 299 19.34 39.13 -27.41
N TYR A 300 19.98 38.44 -28.36
CA TYR A 300 19.64 38.52 -29.77
C TYR A 300 19.17 37.15 -30.28
N PRO A 301 17.86 36.93 -30.44
CA PRO A 301 17.32 35.69 -31.01
C PRO A 301 17.53 35.59 -32.52
N ASP A 302 17.64 36.73 -33.20
CA ASP A 302 17.88 36.80 -34.65
C ASP A 302 19.30 36.32 -35.01
N PRO A 303 19.45 35.30 -35.89
CA PRO A 303 20.75 34.70 -36.23
C PRO A 303 21.76 35.69 -36.84
N GLU A 304 21.32 36.59 -37.72
CA GLU A 304 22.21 37.53 -38.40
C GLU A 304 22.73 38.60 -37.44
N THR A 305 21.84 39.17 -36.64
CA THR A 305 22.19 40.16 -35.60
C THR A 305 23.12 39.54 -34.58
N ARG A 306 22.81 38.33 -34.11
CA ARG A 306 23.63 37.58 -33.14
C ARG A 306 25.03 37.29 -33.67
N GLU A 307 25.16 36.80 -34.91
CA GLU A 307 26.47 36.54 -35.52
C GLU A 307 27.31 37.81 -35.62
N LYS A 308 26.69 38.92 -36.04
CA LYS A 308 27.37 40.23 -36.12
C LYS A 308 27.87 40.70 -34.74
N GLU A 309 27.02 40.63 -33.72
CA GLU A 309 27.41 41.06 -32.38
C GLU A 309 28.51 40.17 -31.78
N ILE A 310 28.49 38.85 -32.03
CA ILE A 310 29.58 37.95 -31.61
C ILE A 310 30.90 38.33 -32.31
N LYS A 311 30.86 38.65 -33.61
CA LYS A 311 32.04 39.10 -34.37
C LYS A 311 32.62 40.44 -33.87
N ASN A 312 31.76 41.32 -33.35
CA ASN A 312 32.19 42.61 -32.80
C ASN A 312 32.98 42.47 -31.48
N ILE A 313 32.90 41.32 -30.80
CA ILE A 313 33.69 41.03 -29.59
C ILE A 313 35.10 40.58 -29.99
N SER A 314 35.85 41.47 -30.67
CA SER A 314 37.07 41.19 -31.44
C SER A 314 38.06 40.20 -30.77
N VAL A 315 38.40 40.38 -29.50
CA VAL A 315 39.38 39.51 -28.81
C VAL A 315 38.80 38.11 -28.56
N VAL A 316 37.54 38.04 -28.12
CA VAL A 316 36.86 36.77 -27.83
C VAL A 316 36.52 36.03 -29.12
N TYR A 317 36.26 36.75 -30.21
CA TYR A 317 35.97 36.15 -31.51
C TYR A 317 37.16 35.38 -32.08
N SER A 318 38.39 35.88 -31.91
CA SER A 318 39.59 35.16 -32.32
C SER A 318 39.70 33.80 -31.60
N ASP A 319 39.53 33.79 -30.27
CA ASP A 319 39.56 32.55 -29.49
C ASP A 319 38.42 31.60 -29.90
N LEU A 320 37.22 32.13 -30.13
CA LEU A 320 36.08 31.35 -30.65
C LEU A 320 36.39 30.74 -32.02
N ALA A 321 37.01 31.50 -32.92
CA ALA A 321 37.37 31.07 -34.26
C ALA A 321 38.44 29.97 -34.29
N GLU A 322 39.35 29.97 -33.32
CA GLU A 322 40.40 28.97 -33.19
C GLU A 322 39.94 27.72 -32.42
N THR A 323 39.06 27.86 -31.42
CA THR A 323 38.79 26.78 -30.46
C THR A 323 37.37 26.19 -30.51
N ILE A 324 36.36 27.00 -30.86
CA ILE A 324 34.93 26.61 -30.80
C ILE A 324 34.33 26.42 -32.19
N LEU A 325 34.40 27.44 -33.05
CA LEU A 325 33.82 27.41 -34.40
C LEU A 325 34.30 26.23 -35.25
N PRO A 326 35.57 25.77 -35.17
CA PRO A 326 36.00 24.58 -35.90
C PRO A 326 35.23 23.32 -35.49
N LYS A 327 34.84 23.19 -34.21
CA LYS A 327 34.07 22.03 -33.69
C LYS A 327 32.62 21.97 -34.17
N LEU A 328 32.10 23.09 -34.69
CA LEU A 328 30.72 23.18 -35.22
C LEU A 328 30.63 22.87 -36.72
N ARG A 329 31.77 22.81 -37.40
CA ARG A 329 31.83 22.47 -38.83
C ARG A 329 31.82 20.95 -38.97
N ARG A 330 30.67 20.32 -38.79
CA ARG A 330 30.60 18.86 -38.74
C ARG A 330 29.33 18.27 -39.35
N SER A 331 29.43 17.02 -39.74
CA SER A 331 28.28 16.11 -39.82
C SER A 331 28.33 15.21 -38.61
N ARG A 332 27.34 15.34 -37.73
CA ARG A 332 27.15 14.43 -36.61
C ARG A 332 26.40 13.19 -37.10
N LEU A 333 26.97 12.04 -36.85
CA LEU A 333 26.40 10.73 -37.14
C LEU A 333 25.92 10.14 -35.83
N LEU A 334 24.68 9.66 -35.79
CA LEU A 334 24.10 8.98 -34.64
C LEU A 334 23.65 7.60 -35.09
N ALA A 335 24.15 6.55 -34.46
CA ALA A 335 23.63 5.21 -34.60
C ALA A 335 22.71 4.95 -33.40
N ASN A 336 21.41 4.84 -33.65
CA ASN A 336 20.45 4.43 -32.63
C ASN A 336 20.31 2.91 -32.71
N VAL A 337 20.69 2.22 -31.65
CA VAL A 337 20.68 0.76 -31.58
C VAL A 337 19.60 0.34 -30.58
N GLU A 338 18.62 -0.42 -31.05
CA GLU A 338 17.63 -1.11 -30.23
C GLU A 338 18.09 -2.55 -30.00
N ILE A 339 18.48 -2.88 -28.76
CA ILE A 339 18.78 -4.25 -28.36
C ILE A 339 17.49 -4.94 -27.91
N ILE A 340 17.13 -6.01 -28.59
CA ILE A 340 15.91 -6.78 -28.39
C ILE A 340 16.20 -7.94 -27.42
N GLY A 341 15.73 -7.82 -26.19
CA GLY A 341 15.76 -8.84 -25.13
C GLY A 341 14.76 -9.97 -25.35
N LYS A 342 15.01 -11.14 -24.74
CA LYS A 342 14.29 -12.41 -24.99
C LYS A 342 12.77 -12.24 -24.92
N THR A 343 12.04 -12.95 -25.78
CA THR A 343 10.57 -13.05 -25.75
C THR A 343 10.11 -13.80 -24.51
N ASP A 344 8.83 -13.67 -24.14
CA ASP A 344 8.27 -14.43 -23.01
C ASP A 344 8.41 -15.93 -23.20
N GLU A 345 8.23 -16.41 -24.44
CA GLU A 345 8.35 -17.82 -24.77
C GLU A 345 9.80 -18.31 -24.66
N GLU A 346 10.78 -17.53 -25.13
CA GLU A 346 12.20 -17.83 -24.96
C GLU A 346 12.58 -17.88 -23.47
N LEU A 347 12.20 -16.86 -22.68
CA LEU A 347 12.46 -16.80 -21.24
C LEU A 347 11.84 -17.97 -20.50
N LYS A 348 10.58 -18.30 -20.81
CA LYS A 348 9.87 -19.43 -20.25
C LYS A 348 10.57 -20.75 -20.59
N ASN A 349 10.97 -20.96 -21.84
CA ASN A 349 11.65 -22.19 -22.27
C ASN A 349 12.99 -22.39 -21.55
N VAL A 350 13.77 -21.32 -21.36
CA VAL A 350 15.00 -21.37 -20.55
C VAL A 350 14.68 -21.68 -19.08
N ALA A 351 13.66 -21.04 -18.50
CA ALA A 351 13.30 -21.24 -17.11
C ALA A 351 12.76 -22.67 -16.81
N VAL A 352 11.97 -23.22 -17.73
CA VAL A 352 11.39 -24.57 -17.63
C VAL A 352 12.46 -25.65 -17.83
N SER A 353 13.33 -25.49 -18.83
CA SER A 353 14.44 -26.43 -19.09
C SER A 353 15.47 -26.49 -17.96
N GLY A 354 15.53 -25.46 -17.11
CA GLY A 354 16.41 -25.40 -15.95
C GLY A 354 17.76 -24.73 -16.21
N ASN A 355 17.97 -24.18 -17.40
CA ASN A 355 19.18 -23.44 -17.78
C ASN A 355 19.14 -21.98 -17.26
N LEU A 356 18.76 -21.80 -16.01
CA LEU A 356 18.62 -20.48 -15.37
C LEU A 356 19.94 -19.67 -15.34
N GLY A 357 21.07 -20.36 -15.52
CA GLY A 357 22.39 -19.75 -15.71
C GLY A 357 22.47 -18.77 -16.87
N ASP A 358 21.66 -18.97 -17.91
CA ASP A 358 21.70 -18.20 -19.17
C ASP A 358 20.88 -16.90 -19.10
N LEU A 359 20.18 -16.69 -17.99
CA LEU A 359 19.38 -15.50 -17.75
C LEU A 359 20.10 -14.54 -16.80
N THR A 360 19.96 -13.25 -17.10
CA THR A 360 20.31 -12.15 -16.20
C THR A 360 19.36 -12.12 -15.00
N VAL A 361 19.71 -11.38 -13.94
CA VAL A 361 18.82 -11.26 -12.78
C VAL A 361 17.47 -10.63 -13.14
N GLU A 362 17.44 -9.64 -14.04
CA GLU A 362 16.21 -9.00 -14.48
C GLU A 362 15.34 -9.96 -15.30
N GLU A 363 15.94 -10.74 -16.21
CA GLU A 363 15.25 -11.79 -16.95
C GLU A 363 14.70 -12.88 -16.02
N LEU A 364 15.45 -13.28 -14.97
CA LEU A 364 15.00 -14.28 -13.99
C LEU A 364 13.80 -13.78 -13.18
N LEU A 365 13.89 -12.57 -12.63
CA LEU A 365 12.82 -11.99 -11.81
C LEU A 365 11.55 -11.77 -12.65
N TYR A 366 11.69 -11.33 -13.91
CA TYR A 366 10.59 -11.24 -14.86
C TYR A 366 10.02 -12.63 -15.20
N ALA A 367 10.88 -13.59 -15.59
CA ALA A 367 10.47 -14.93 -16.00
C ALA A 367 9.72 -15.69 -14.91
N ALA A 368 10.06 -15.47 -13.63
CA ALA A 368 9.33 -16.06 -12.50
C ALA A 368 7.84 -15.70 -12.51
N ASN A 369 7.44 -14.59 -13.11
CA ASN A 369 6.05 -14.16 -13.18
C ASN A 369 5.29 -14.66 -14.43
N LEU A 370 5.98 -15.36 -15.34
CA LEU A 370 5.36 -15.98 -16.52
C LEU A 370 4.57 -17.23 -16.15
N ASN A 371 3.47 -17.46 -16.87
CA ASN A 371 2.61 -18.62 -16.64
C ASN A 371 3.34 -19.94 -16.98
N GLY A 372 3.28 -20.90 -16.06
CA GLY A 372 3.94 -22.20 -16.18
C GLY A 372 5.39 -22.24 -15.68
N VAL A 373 5.95 -21.11 -15.21
CA VAL A 373 7.28 -21.07 -14.60
C VAL A 373 7.18 -21.28 -13.08
N SER A 374 8.05 -22.12 -12.53
CA SER A 374 8.12 -22.34 -11.08
C SER A 374 8.78 -21.15 -10.38
N LYS A 375 7.97 -20.30 -9.74
CA LYS A 375 8.42 -19.16 -8.92
C LYS A 375 9.45 -19.56 -7.88
N GLU A 376 9.19 -20.63 -7.14
CA GLU A 376 10.10 -21.11 -6.10
C GLU A 376 11.47 -21.47 -6.67
N LYS A 377 11.51 -22.24 -7.78
CA LYS A 377 12.77 -22.66 -8.41
C LYS A 377 13.57 -21.46 -8.89
N VAL A 378 12.93 -20.50 -9.56
CA VAL A 378 13.61 -19.32 -10.11
C VAL A 378 14.11 -18.41 -8.99
N TYR A 379 13.28 -18.05 -8.01
CA TYR A 379 13.72 -17.20 -6.91
C TYR A 379 14.78 -17.87 -6.04
N THR A 380 14.69 -19.18 -5.80
CA THR A 380 15.77 -19.94 -5.13
C THR A 380 17.08 -19.82 -5.89
N PHE A 381 17.05 -19.98 -7.21
CA PHE A 381 18.25 -19.79 -8.04
C PHE A 381 18.79 -18.36 -7.97
N VAL A 382 17.93 -17.34 -7.96
CA VAL A 382 18.35 -15.94 -7.78
C VAL A 382 19.06 -15.76 -6.43
N THR A 383 18.53 -16.30 -5.33
CA THR A 383 19.18 -16.20 -4.02
C THR A 383 20.55 -16.89 -3.94
N GLN A 384 20.77 -17.92 -4.77
CA GLN A 384 22.04 -18.65 -4.83
C GLN A 384 23.07 -17.94 -5.72
N LYS A 385 22.65 -17.49 -6.91
CA LYS A 385 23.54 -16.85 -7.91
C LYS A 385 23.81 -15.38 -7.58
N PHE A 386 22.85 -14.69 -6.97
CA PHE A 386 22.90 -13.27 -6.62
C PHE A 386 22.57 -13.07 -5.12
N PRO A 387 23.38 -13.61 -4.19
CA PRO A 387 23.06 -13.60 -2.76
C PRO A 387 22.93 -12.21 -2.14
N ASN A 388 23.54 -11.19 -2.76
CA ASN A 388 23.49 -9.79 -2.34
C ASN A 388 22.34 -9.00 -3.00
N ASP A 389 21.49 -9.65 -3.80
CA ASP A 389 20.27 -9.04 -4.32
C ASP A 389 19.08 -9.37 -3.39
N TYR A 390 18.60 -8.37 -2.66
CA TYR A 390 17.50 -8.55 -1.71
C TYR A 390 16.20 -9.01 -2.38
N ARG A 391 16.02 -8.72 -3.68
CA ARG A 391 14.78 -8.99 -4.42
C ARG A 391 14.52 -10.49 -4.52
N GLY A 392 15.57 -11.29 -4.71
CA GLY A 392 15.47 -12.75 -4.72
C GLY A 392 14.91 -13.30 -3.41
N TRP A 393 15.49 -12.85 -2.28
CA TRP A 393 15.05 -13.25 -0.94
C TRP A 393 13.63 -12.76 -0.62
N ASN A 394 13.32 -11.51 -0.93
CA ASN A 394 11.98 -10.95 -0.71
C ASN A 394 10.92 -11.70 -1.53
N ASN A 395 11.18 -11.92 -2.81
CA ASN A 395 10.21 -12.54 -3.70
C ASN A 395 10.01 -14.03 -3.40
N LEU A 396 11.05 -14.72 -2.94
CA LEU A 396 10.95 -16.07 -2.39
C LEU A 396 10.09 -16.08 -1.11
N GLY A 397 10.29 -15.11 -0.21
CA GLY A 397 9.45 -14.95 0.98
C GLY A 397 7.99 -14.68 0.64
N ALA A 398 7.74 -13.83 -0.36
CA ALA A 398 6.39 -13.52 -0.84
C ALA A 398 5.70 -14.75 -1.45
N TYR A 399 6.45 -15.59 -2.15
CA TYR A 399 5.98 -16.91 -2.60
C TYR A 399 5.59 -17.80 -1.42
N TYR A 400 6.46 -17.93 -0.41
CA TYR A 400 6.17 -18.76 0.77
C TYR A 400 4.95 -18.25 1.56
N TYR A 401 4.83 -16.94 1.73
CA TYR A 401 3.70 -16.32 2.42
C TYR A 401 2.37 -16.65 1.72
N LYS A 402 2.30 -16.47 0.40
CA LYS A 402 1.10 -16.81 -0.39
C LYS A 402 0.71 -18.29 -0.33
N ASN A 403 1.68 -19.18 -0.08
CA ASN A 403 1.45 -20.62 0.05
C ASN A 403 1.28 -21.07 1.53
N GLY A 404 1.09 -20.14 2.46
CA GLY A 404 0.89 -20.44 3.89
C GLY A 404 2.14 -20.97 4.62
N GLN A 405 3.32 -20.93 3.97
CA GLN A 405 4.59 -21.39 4.55
C GLN A 405 5.23 -20.28 5.40
N ASN A 406 4.51 -19.79 6.41
CA ASN A 406 4.85 -18.57 7.16
C ASN A 406 6.25 -18.58 7.77
N SER A 407 6.70 -19.72 8.34
CA SER A 407 8.05 -19.84 8.90
C SER A 407 9.15 -19.59 7.85
N ARG A 408 8.99 -20.16 6.65
CA ARG A 408 9.94 -19.95 5.54
C ARG A 408 9.86 -18.53 4.98
N ALA A 409 8.65 -17.96 4.92
CA ALA A 409 8.45 -16.58 4.49
C ALA A 409 9.22 -15.61 5.39
N VAL A 410 9.08 -15.74 6.71
CA VAL A 410 9.79 -14.92 7.70
C VAL A 410 11.30 -15.03 7.57
N GLN A 411 11.83 -16.25 7.40
CA GLN A 411 13.26 -16.44 7.19
C GLN A 411 13.76 -15.71 5.95
N ALA A 412 13.06 -15.84 4.82
CA ALA A 412 13.43 -15.20 3.57
C ALA A 412 13.30 -13.66 3.63
N PHE A 413 12.24 -13.13 4.26
CA PHE A 413 12.09 -11.68 4.44
C PHE A 413 13.16 -11.10 5.36
N ASN A 414 13.51 -11.78 6.46
CA ASN A 414 14.63 -11.36 7.31
C ASN A 414 15.95 -11.35 6.53
N LYS A 415 16.21 -12.36 5.70
CA LYS A 415 17.39 -12.38 4.82
C LYS A 415 17.41 -11.20 3.83
N ALA A 416 16.25 -10.86 3.25
CA ALA A 416 16.15 -9.69 2.38
C ALA A 416 16.48 -8.38 3.13
N ALA A 417 15.97 -8.23 4.36
CA ALA A 417 16.24 -7.07 5.20
C ALA A 417 17.70 -7.01 5.72
N GLU A 418 18.36 -8.16 5.91
CA GLU A 418 19.79 -8.25 6.21
C GLU A 418 20.64 -7.79 5.03
N VAL A 419 20.29 -8.21 3.81
CA VAL A 419 20.98 -7.81 2.57
C VAL A 419 20.80 -6.32 2.28
N SER A 420 19.60 -5.78 2.51
CA SER A 420 19.33 -4.35 2.38
C SER A 420 18.32 -3.89 3.43
N SER A 421 18.78 -3.12 4.41
CA SER A 421 17.91 -2.56 5.46
C SER A 421 16.89 -1.56 4.92
N ARG A 422 17.12 -1.03 3.71
CA ARG A 422 16.24 -0.10 2.98
C ARG A 422 15.34 -0.79 1.96
N ALA A 423 15.29 -2.12 1.94
CA ALA A 423 14.36 -2.87 1.11
C ALA A 423 12.92 -2.61 1.56
N ALA A 424 12.22 -1.72 0.85
CA ALA A 424 10.87 -1.31 1.21
C ALA A 424 9.90 -2.50 1.23
N GLU A 425 10.00 -3.41 0.25
CA GLU A 425 9.16 -4.60 0.14
C GLU A 425 9.39 -5.58 1.29
N ALA A 426 10.65 -5.81 1.68
CA ALA A 426 11.00 -6.71 2.77
C ALA A 426 10.47 -6.17 4.11
N ASN A 427 10.67 -4.88 4.37
CA ASN A 427 10.14 -4.22 5.57
C ASN A 427 8.61 -4.29 5.62
N MET A 428 7.93 -4.05 4.50
CA MET A 428 6.46 -4.18 4.46
C MET A 428 6.00 -5.61 4.71
N ASN A 429 6.64 -6.60 4.09
CA ASN A 429 6.27 -8.00 4.27
C ASN A 429 6.50 -8.47 5.72
N LEU A 430 7.58 -8.02 6.37
CA LEU A 430 7.80 -8.27 7.79
C LEU A 430 6.75 -7.56 8.67
N ALA A 431 6.27 -6.38 8.26
CA ALA A 431 5.19 -5.70 8.95
C ALA A 431 3.90 -6.49 8.83
N LEU A 432 3.58 -7.02 7.64
CA LEU A 432 2.40 -7.85 7.41
C LEU A 432 2.43 -9.11 8.28
N VAL A 433 3.58 -9.79 8.37
CA VAL A 433 3.77 -10.90 9.31
C VAL A 433 3.57 -10.43 10.76
N SER A 434 4.18 -9.30 11.14
CA SER A 434 4.06 -8.78 12.50
C SER A 434 2.60 -8.46 12.88
N LEU A 435 1.79 -8.00 11.92
CA LEU A 435 0.34 -7.83 12.10
C LEU A 435 -0.39 -9.16 12.24
N ALA A 436 0.02 -10.19 11.50
CA ALA A 436 -0.53 -11.55 11.65
C ALA A 436 -0.26 -12.12 13.05
N ASP A 437 0.89 -11.79 13.63
CA ASP A 437 1.29 -12.17 14.99
C ASP A 437 0.69 -11.25 16.08
N GLY A 438 -0.10 -10.23 15.71
CA GLY A 438 -0.68 -9.26 16.64
C GLY A 438 0.32 -8.23 17.20
N ASN A 439 1.55 -8.17 16.67
CA ASN A 439 2.57 -7.22 17.09
C ASN A 439 2.49 -5.93 16.27
N THR A 440 1.46 -5.12 16.55
CA THR A 440 1.18 -3.87 15.85
C THR A 440 2.30 -2.83 16.03
N ALA A 441 2.98 -2.80 17.18
CA ALA A 441 4.07 -1.86 17.44
C ALA A 441 5.28 -2.13 16.53
N LYS A 442 5.68 -3.40 16.39
CA LYS A 442 6.75 -3.80 15.46
C LYS A 442 6.35 -3.55 14.00
N ALA A 443 5.09 -3.83 13.65
CA ALA A 443 4.58 -3.53 12.32
C ALA A 443 4.67 -2.03 11.99
N GLU A 444 4.29 -1.16 12.91
CA GLU A 444 4.36 0.30 12.74
C GLU A 444 5.80 0.78 12.49
N GLN A 445 6.78 0.25 13.23
CA GLN A 445 8.19 0.54 12.99
C GLN A 445 8.65 0.11 11.60
N LEU A 446 8.30 -1.11 11.18
CA LEU A 446 8.68 -1.66 9.87
C LEU A 446 8.04 -0.88 8.71
N LEU A 447 6.77 -0.48 8.87
CA LEU A 447 6.06 0.32 7.87
C LEU A 447 6.67 1.71 7.66
N GLY A 448 7.33 2.26 8.68
CA GLY A 448 8.13 3.49 8.54
C GLY A 448 9.27 3.38 7.52
N ASN A 449 9.79 2.16 7.29
CA ASN A 449 10.86 1.88 6.33
C ASN A 449 10.37 1.24 5.02
N ALA A 450 9.05 1.19 4.82
CA ALA A 450 8.40 0.52 3.68
C ALA A 450 7.92 1.48 2.58
N ALA A 451 8.36 2.74 2.63
CA ALA A 451 7.99 3.75 1.64
C ALA A 451 8.35 3.29 0.22
N GLY A 452 7.37 3.35 -0.69
CA GLY A 452 7.53 2.92 -2.08
C GLY A 452 7.09 1.47 -2.38
N ALA A 453 6.78 0.66 -1.35
CA ALA A 453 6.28 -0.70 -1.58
C ALA A 453 4.81 -0.70 -2.03
N ASN A 454 4.47 -1.50 -3.05
CA ASN A 454 3.17 -1.44 -3.72
C ASN A 454 1.94 -1.74 -2.83
N SER A 455 2.02 -2.64 -1.84
CA SER A 455 0.92 -2.93 -0.90
C SER A 455 1.04 -2.21 0.46
N LEU A 456 1.75 -1.08 0.51
CA LEU A 456 1.92 -0.29 1.73
C LEU A 456 0.58 0.22 2.28
N GLY A 457 -0.27 0.80 1.43
CA GLY A 457 -1.57 1.35 1.84
C GLY A 457 -2.50 0.29 2.44
N GLU A 458 -2.53 -0.91 1.85
CA GLU A 458 -3.31 -2.04 2.35
C GLU A 458 -2.82 -2.50 3.73
N THR A 459 -1.51 -2.64 3.90
CA THR A 459 -0.91 -3.09 5.16
C THR A 459 -1.08 -2.05 6.28
N MET A 460 -0.94 -0.76 5.95
CA MET A 460 -1.27 0.35 6.85
C MET A 460 -2.75 0.34 7.23
N GLY A 461 -3.64 0.09 6.26
CA GLY A 461 -5.07 -0.04 6.49
C GLY A 461 -5.39 -1.12 7.52
N LEU A 462 -4.76 -2.29 7.38
CA LEU A 462 -4.90 -3.39 8.32
C LEU A 462 -4.37 -3.05 9.73
N MET A 463 -3.20 -2.41 9.81
CA MET A 463 -2.65 -1.93 11.07
C MET A 463 -3.63 -0.98 11.78
N TYR A 464 -4.22 -0.03 11.06
CA TYR A 464 -5.18 0.90 11.63
C TYR A 464 -6.48 0.21 12.07
N ILE A 465 -6.93 -0.85 11.39
CA ILE A 465 -8.03 -1.68 11.90
C ILE A 465 -7.65 -2.27 13.27
N GLN A 466 -6.46 -2.86 13.41
CA GLN A 466 -5.99 -3.44 14.68
C GLN A 466 -5.81 -2.40 15.80
N LYS A 467 -5.57 -1.13 15.46
CA LYS A 467 -5.52 0.00 16.41
C LYS A 467 -6.89 0.59 16.75
N GLY A 468 -7.97 0.16 16.09
CA GLY A 468 -9.30 0.77 16.23
C GLY A 468 -9.46 2.11 15.49
N GLU A 469 -8.52 2.47 14.62
CA GLU A 469 -8.46 3.76 13.90
C GLU A 469 -9.16 3.68 12.53
N TYR A 470 -10.45 3.35 12.51
CA TYR A 470 -11.15 2.93 11.28
C TYR A 470 -11.19 3.96 10.15
N ASN A 471 -11.26 5.26 10.48
CA ASN A 471 -11.22 6.32 9.46
C ASN A 471 -9.85 6.35 8.75
N ARG A 472 -8.75 6.20 9.49
CA ARG A 472 -7.40 6.12 8.92
C ARG A 472 -7.20 4.82 8.15
N ALA A 473 -7.80 3.73 8.62
CA ALA A 473 -7.82 2.47 7.90
C ALA A 473 -8.49 2.63 6.51
N ALA A 474 -9.72 3.14 6.48
CA ALA A 474 -10.48 3.35 5.25
C ALA A 474 -9.74 4.26 4.25
N GLN A 475 -9.09 5.33 4.74
CA GLN A 475 -8.24 6.20 3.91
C GLN A 475 -7.02 5.46 3.35
N SER A 476 -6.35 4.64 4.16
CA SER A 476 -5.14 3.92 3.76
C SER A 476 -5.41 2.84 2.72
N PHE A 477 -6.55 2.13 2.82
CA PHE A 477 -6.98 1.21 1.78
C PHE A 477 -7.30 1.90 0.45
N GLY A 478 -7.75 3.17 0.48
CA GLY A 478 -8.04 3.94 -0.73
C GLY A 478 -8.98 3.21 -1.71
N ASN A 479 -8.44 2.84 -2.87
CA ASN A 479 -9.18 2.14 -3.93
C ASN A 479 -8.96 0.62 -3.94
N THR A 480 -8.27 0.04 -2.95
CA THR A 480 -8.04 -1.40 -2.84
C THR A 480 -9.35 -2.17 -2.82
N ILE A 481 -9.40 -3.25 -3.60
CA ILE A 481 -10.54 -4.16 -3.68
C ILE A 481 -10.18 -5.44 -2.91
N SER A 482 -10.53 -5.48 -1.62
CA SER A 482 -10.29 -6.63 -0.76
C SER A 482 -11.30 -6.72 0.37
N ASN A 483 -11.40 -7.89 1.01
CA ASN A 483 -12.23 -8.11 2.19
C ASN A 483 -11.82 -7.17 3.34
N ASN A 484 -10.53 -6.95 3.55
CA ASN A 484 -10.03 -6.01 4.57
C ASN A 484 -10.43 -4.55 4.27
N ALA A 485 -10.39 -4.13 3.00
CA ALA A 485 -10.83 -2.81 2.59
C ALA A 485 -12.35 -2.63 2.80
N ALA A 486 -13.16 -3.63 2.45
CA ALA A 486 -14.60 -3.63 2.73
C ALA A 486 -14.89 -3.58 4.23
N LEU A 487 -14.15 -4.37 5.04
CA LEU A 487 -14.28 -4.37 6.48
C LEU A 487 -14.00 -2.99 7.09
N ALA A 488 -12.97 -2.28 6.63
CA ALA A 488 -12.71 -0.91 7.07
C ALA A 488 -13.92 0.01 6.82
N GLN A 489 -14.59 -0.12 5.67
CA GLN A 489 -15.80 0.64 5.34
C GLN A 489 -17.01 0.23 6.21
N ILE A 490 -17.15 -1.05 6.56
CA ILE A 490 -18.18 -1.52 7.50
C ILE A 490 -17.97 -0.90 8.89
N LEU A 491 -16.73 -0.84 9.34
CA LEU A 491 -16.35 -0.29 10.65
C LEU A 491 -16.54 1.24 10.70
N THR A 492 -16.41 1.94 9.58
CA THR A 492 -16.77 3.37 9.46
C THR A 492 -18.25 3.62 9.14
N LYS A 493 -19.08 2.56 9.11
CA LYS A 493 -20.52 2.59 8.78
C LYS A 493 -20.83 3.06 7.35
N ASN A 494 -19.86 3.00 6.44
CA ASN A 494 -20.05 3.27 5.01
C ASN A 494 -20.46 2.00 4.26
N TYR A 495 -21.68 1.53 4.53
CA TYR A 495 -22.20 0.26 4.01
C TYR A 495 -22.34 0.23 2.49
N SER A 496 -22.65 1.36 1.86
CA SER A 496 -22.74 1.45 0.41
C SER A 496 -21.38 1.21 -0.25
N ARG A 497 -20.31 1.86 0.23
CA ARG A 497 -18.95 1.64 -0.27
C ARG A 497 -18.45 0.24 0.06
N ALA A 498 -18.75 -0.29 1.24
CA ALA A 498 -18.42 -1.66 1.60
C ALA A 498 -19.02 -2.66 0.60
N GLN A 499 -20.32 -2.54 0.29
CA GLN A 499 -20.97 -3.42 -0.68
C GLN A 499 -20.35 -3.32 -2.07
N GLN A 500 -20.06 -2.10 -2.56
CA GLN A 500 -19.39 -1.90 -3.85
C GLN A 500 -18.03 -2.62 -3.92
N ILE A 501 -17.23 -2.57 -2.84
CA ILE A 501 -15.94 -3.26 -2.78
C ILE A 501 -16.16 -4.77 -2.81
N LEU A 502 -17.08 -5.30 -1.99
CA LEU A 502 -17.38 -6.74 -1.93
C LEU A 502 -17.87 -7.28 -3.28
N ASP A 503 -18.72 -6.53 -3.98
CA ASP A 503 -19.23 -6.91 -5.31
C ASP A 503 -18.11 -6.96 -6.35
N ALA A 504 -17.10 -6.09 -6.22
CA ALA A 504 -15.95 -6.00 -7.12
C ALA A 504 -14.82 -7.00 -6.81
N VAL A 505 -14.87 -7.74 -5.70
CA VAL A 505 -13.87 -8.77 -5.38
C VAL A 505 -13.86 -9.83 -6.51
N PRO A 506 -12.72 -10.05 -7.20
CA PRO A 506 -12.65 -10.94 -8.36
C PRO A 506 -12.96 -12.40 -8.05
N THR A 507 -12.48 -12.89 -6.90
CA THR A 507 -12.71 -14.25 -6.41
C THR A 507 -13.33 -14.15 -5.02
N LYS A 508 -14.66 -14.14 -4.98
CA LYS A 508 -15.42 -14.06 -3.72
C LYS A 508 -15.21 -15.34 -2.93
N ASP A 509 -14.81 -15.19 -1.67
CA ASP A 509 -14.63 -16.29 -0.74
C ASP A 509 -15.71 -16.25 0.36
N ALA A 510 -15.64 -17.20 1.29
CA ALA A 510 -16.57 -17.27 2.42
C ALA A 510 -16.62 -15.97 3.23
N THR A 511 -15.47 -15.32 3.40
CA THR A 511 -15.35 -14.03 4.13
C THR A 511 -16.02 -12.90 3.37
N THR A 512 -15.91 -12.86 2.03
CA THR A 512 -16.60 -11.87 1.20
C THR A 512 -18.11 -11.93 1.42
N TYR A 513 -18.69 -13.14 1.35
CA TYR A 513 -20.12 -13.33 1.58
C TYR A 513 -20.51 -13.03 3.03
N TYR A 514 -19.67 -13.38 4.00
CA TYR A 514 -19.93 -13.08 5.40
C TYR A 514 -19.98 -11.58 5.69
N LEU A 515 -19.03 -10.81 5.16
CA LEU A 515 -19.04 -9.35 5.26
C LEU A 515 -20.27 -8.75 4.58
N ALA A 516 -20.70 -9.29 3.44
CA ALA A 516 -21.94 -8.88 2.78
C ALA A 516 -23.18 -9.19 3.63
N ALA A 517 -23.20 -10.32 4.34
CA ALA A 517 -24.26 -10.64 5.30
C ALA A 517 -24.28 -9.64 6.46
N ILE A 518 -23.12 -9.21 6.97
CA ILE A 518 -23.03 -8.18 8.02
C ILE A 518 -23.54 -6.83 7.50
N VAL A 519 -23.18 -6.43 6.28
CA VAL A 519 -23.75 -5.24 5.62
C VAL A 519 -25.28 -5.34 5.54
N ALA A 520 -25.81 -6.49 5.12
CA ALA A 520 -27.25 -6.73 5.05
C ALA A 520 -27.91 -6.67 6.44
N ALA A 521 -27.28 -7.23 7.48
CA ALA A 521 -27.78 -7.19 8.84
C ALA A 521 -27.87 -5.74 9.37
N ARG A 522 -26.80 -4.97 9.18
CA ARG A 522 -26.71 -3.56 9.62
C ARG A 522 -27.61 -2.61 8.82
N THR A 523 -28.01 -3.00 7.61
CA THR A 523 -29.00 -2.31 6.77
C THR A 523 -30.41 -2.91 6.88
N ASN A 524 -30.62 -3.84 7.81
CA ASN A 524 -31.91 -4.47 8.12
C ASN A 524 -32.56 -5.23 6.93
N SER A 525 -31.75 -5.84 6.06
CA SER A 525 -32.21 -6.66 4.92
C SER A 525 -32.18 -8.15 5.26
N ALA A 526 -33.32 -8.70 5.70
CA ALA A 526 -33.42 -10.11 6.10
C ALA A 526 -33.14 -11.09 4.95
N SER A 527 -33.60 -10.78 3.73
CA SER A 527 -33.31 -11.58 2.54
C SER A 527 -31.84 -11.53 2.17
N GLY A 528 -31.20 -10.36 2.29
CA GLY A 528 -29.76 -10.20 2.09
C GLY A 528 -28.93 -10.98 3.10
N VAL A 529 -29.35 -11.01 4.38
CA VAL A 529 -28.71 -11.84 5.41
C VAL A 529 -28.83 -13.32 5.03
N ALA A 530 -30.04 -13.81 4.76
CA ALA A 530 -30.27 -15.22 4.43
C ALA A 530 -29.46 -15.67 3.20
N GLY A 531 -29.49 -14.90 2.11
CA GLY A 531 -28.79 -15.22 0.87
C GLY A 531 -27.26 -15.26 1.06
N ASN A 532 -26.70 -14.23 1.69
CA ASN A 532 -25.25 -14.14 1.89
C ASN A 532 -24.74 -15.14 2.92
N LEU A 533 -25.48 -15.42 4.00
CA LEU A 533 -25.10 -16.47 4.96
C LEU A 533 -25.12 -17.86 4.31
N LYS A 534 -26.09 -18.14 3.44
CA LYS A 534 -26.12 -19.39 2.67
C LYS A 534 -24.84 -19.54 1.83
N SER A 535 -24.45 -18.49 1.10
CA SER A 535 -23.22 -18.50 0.30
C SER A 535 -21.97 -18.63 1.18
N ALA A 536 -21.91 -17.94 2.33
CA ALA A 536 -20.82 -18.08 3.28
C ALA A 536 -20.67 -19.51 3.81
N ILE A 537 -21.77 -20.19 4.14
CA ILE A 537 -21.77 -21.58 4.61
C ILE A 537 -21.30 -22.54 3.50
N GLN A 538 -21.81 -22.36 2.28
CA GLN A 538 -21.40 -23.15 1.11
C GLN A 538 -19.90 -23.02 0.81
N ASN A 539 -19.28 -21.90 1.21
CA ASN A 539 -17.84 -21.64 1.05
C ASN A 539 -17.02 -21.94 2.32
N GLY A 540 -17.61 -22.57 3.35
CA GLY A 540 -16.88 -23.16 4.47
C GLY A 540 -17.02 -22.47 5.82
N ILE A 541 -17.85 -21.44 5.97
CA ILE A 541 -18.15 -20.88 7.31
C ILE A 541 -19.10 -21.82 8.06
N SER A 542 -18.71 -22.19 9.28
CA SER A 542 -19.53 -23.05 10.13
C SER A 542 -20.83 -22.36 10.56
N PRO A 543 -22.00 -23.00 10.39
CA PRO A 543 -23.27 -22.47 10.91
C PRO A 543 -23.23 -22.18 12.42
N ALA A 544 -22.50 -23.00 13.19
CA ALA A 544 -22.34 -22.80 14.63
C ALA A 544 -21.56 -21.52 14.99
N GLU A 545 -20.63 -21.08 14.13
CA GLU A 545 -19.91 -19.82 14.32
C GLU A 545 -20.76 -18.60 13.98
N ILE A 546 -21.67 -18.73 13.01
CA ILE A 546 -22.65 -17.70 12.66
C ILE A 546 -23.68 -17.55 13.79
N ALA A 547 -24.17 -18.67 14.34
CA ALA A 547 -25.14 -18.68 15.45
C ALA A 547 -24.61 -18.04 16.74
N LYS A 548 -23.28 -17.92 16.90
CA LYS A 548 -22.64 -17.22 18.03
C LYS A 548 -22.45 -15.73 17.78
N ASP A 549 -22.61 -15.25 16.54
CA ASP A 549 -22.36 -13.86 16.19
C ASP A 549 -23.58 -12.98 16.49
N ILE A 550 -23.39 -12.00 17.37
CA ILE A 550 -24.45 -11.07 17.77
C ILE A 550 -24.93 -10.18 16.62
N GLU A 551 -24.13 -10.01 15.55
CA GLU A 551 -24.55 -9.31 14.32
C GLU A 551 -25.85 -9.87 13.75
N PHE A 552 -26.09 -11.17 13.91
CA PHE A 552 -27.26 -11.85 13.35
C PHE A 552 -28.35 -12.18 14.38
N ALA A 553 -28.17 -11.82 15.66
CA ALA A 553 -29.08 -12.21 16.73
C ALA A 553 -30.55 -11.83 16.46
N LYS A 554 -30.79 -10.64 15.91
CA LYS A 554 -32.13 -10.15 15.53
C LYS A 554 -32.79 -11.00 14.43
N PHE A 555 -32.00 -11.68 13.61
CA PHE A 555 -32.48 -12.42 12.44
C PHE A 555 -32.72 -13.90 12.73
N LEU A 556 -32.32 -14.41 13.91
CA LEU A 556 -32.51 -15.82 14.29
C LEU A 556 -33.98 -16.21 14.47
N THR A 557 -34.91 -15.25 14.52
CA THR A 557 -36.35 -15.53 14.51
C THR A 557 -36.91 -15.78 13.11
N ASN A 558 -36.16 -15.44 12.05
CA ASN A 558 -36.54 -15.76 10.68
C ASN A 558 -36.39 -17.28 10.45
N PRO A 559 -37.45 -17.99 10.00
CA PRO A 559 -37.41 -19.45 9.84
C PRO A 559 -36.29 -19.94 8.90
N ASP A 560 -36.05 -19.25 7.79
CA ASP A 560 -35.04 -19.65 6.81
C ASP A 560 -33.64 -19.57 7.39
N ILE A 561 -33.36 -18.49 8.14
CA ILE A 561 -32.06 -18.30 8.81
C ILE A 561 -31.92 -19.29 9.97
N LYS A 562 -32.98 -19.48 10.76
CA LYS A 562 -32.96 -20.41 11.89
C LYS A 562 -32.67 -21.84 11.44
N ASN A 563 -33.40 -22.34 10.45
CA ASN A 563 -33.25 -23.71 9.94
C ASN A 563 -31.91 -23.94 9.22
N MET A 564 -31.27 -22.87 8.74
CA MET A 564 -29.95 -22.93 8.13
C MET A 564 -28.82 -23.01 9.18
N LEU A 565 -29.07 -22.53 10.41
CA LEU A 565 -28.05 -22.41 11.45
C LEU A 565 -28.14 -23.48 12.55
N PHE A 566 -29.33 -24.05 12.77
CA PHE A 566 -29.63 -25.06 13.79
C PHE A 566 -30.43 -26.19 13.16
#